data_AF-A0A645IEC4-F1
#
_entry.id   AF-A0A645IEC4-F1
#
_cell.length_a   1.000
_cell.length_b   1.000
_cell.length_c   1.000
_cell.angle_alpha   90.00
_cell.angle_beta   90.00
_cell.angle_gamma   90.00
#
_symmetry.space_group_name_H-M   'P 1'
#
loop_
_entity.id
_entity.type
_entity.pdbx_description
1 polymer ?
#
loop_
_entity_poly.entity_id
_entity_poly.type
_entity_poly.pdbx_seq_one_letter_code
_entity_poly.pdbx_strand_id
1 'polypeptide(L)'
;MKAEDFQVIWHSKDIPESPMAWRKNLDEATKKKVAAALAEIKGLPWGDRGELNGFAPTNDQAYDVVRQTAKALNLDLGKMK
;
A
#
# COMPACT_ATOMS: atom_id res chain seq x y z
N MET A 1 2.36 -4.66 -31.82
CA MET A 1 2.06 -5.70 -30.82
C MET A 1 0.70 -5.40 -30.25
N LYS A 2 -0.16 -6.40 -30.18
CA LYS A 2 -1.50 -6.34 -29.59
C LYS A 2 -1.52 -7.15 -28.28
N ALA A 3 -2.51 -6.95 -27.43
CA ALA A 3 -2.61 -7.68 -26.16
C ALA A 3 -2.69 -9.19 -26.40
N GLU A 4 -3.32 -9.61 -27.50
CA GLU A 4 -3.43 -10.99 -27.95
C GLU A 4 -2.07 -11.66 -28.30
N ASP A 5 -1.01 -10.86 -28.50
CA ASP A 5 0.34 -11.39 -28.75
C ASP A 5 1.01 -11.90 -27.45
N PHE A 6 0.38 -11.70 -26.28
CA PHE A 6 0.94 -12.04 -24.97
C PHE A 6 0.11 -13.11 -24.26
N GLN A 7 0.80 -14.05 -23.60
CA GLN A 7 0.20 -15.02 -22.70
C GLN A 7 0.62 -14.73 -21.25
N VAL A 8 -0.36 -14.60 -20.36
CA VAL A 8 -0.11 -14.54 -18.92
C VAL A 8 0.21 -15.95 -18.41
N ILE A 9 1.41 -16.12 -17.87
CA ILE A 9 1.88 -17.43 -17.37
C ILE A 9 1.67 -17.61 -15.86
N TRP A 10 1.62 -16.50 -15.10
CA TRP A 10 1.48 -16.52 -13.65
C TRP A 10 1.15 -15.13 -13.08
N HIS A 11 0.51 -15.08 -11.92
CA HIS A 11 0.28 -13.87 -11.12
C HIS A 11 0.83 -14.03 -9.71
N SER A 12 1.42 -12.97 -9.16
CA SER A 12 1.81 -12.92 -7.76
C SER A 12 0.62 -12.81 -6.82
N LYS A 13 0.90 -12.99 -5.54
CA LYS A 13 0.02 -12.44 -4.49
C LYS A 13 0.00 -10.93 -4.58
N ASP A 14 -1.03 -10.32 -3.99
CA ASP A 14 -1.16 -8.88 -3.90
C ASP A 14 0.07 -8.26 -3.23
N ILE A 15 0.62 -7.23 -3.86
CA ILE A 15 1.66 -6.39 -3.28
C ILE A 15 0.93 -5.20 -2.63
N PRO A 16 1.04 -5.02 -1.31
CA PRO A 16 0.34 -3.95 -0.64
C PRO A 16 0.88 -2.59 -1.09
N GLU A 17 -0.03 -1.65 -1.31
CA GLU A 17 0.30 -0.25 -1.60
C GLU A 17 0.95 0.45 -0.39
N SER A 18 1.49 1.66 -0.63
CA SER A 18 2.12 2.47 0.41
C SER A 18 1.14 2.77 1.57
N PRO A 19 1.47 2.43 2.83
CA PRO A 19 0.58 2.65 3.96
C PRO A 19 0.54 4.11 4.41
N MET A 20 -0.62 4.53 4.90
CA MET A 20 -0.69 5.66 5.84
C MET A 20 -0.37 5.17 7.24
N ALA A 21 0.73 5.65 7.81
CA ALA A 21 1.20 5.27 9.15
C ALA A 21 1.22 6.48 10.09
N TRP A 22 0.97 6.25 11.37
CA TRP A 22 1.03 7.27 12.43
C TRP A 22 1.84 6.79 13.63
N ARG A 23 2.26 7.74 14.48
CA ARG A 23 3.06 7.43 15.67
C ARG A 23 2.29 6.53 16.63
N LYS A 24 2.99 5.57 17.22
CA LYS A 24 2.43 4.58 18.15
C LYS A 24 1.76 5.22 19.37
N ASN A 25 2.32 6.31 19.90
CA ASN A 25 1.90 6.97 21.14
C ASN A 25 0.75 7.99 20.96
N LEU A 26 0.16 8.09 19.77
CA LEU A 26 -1.07 8.85 19.58
C LEU A 26 -2.21 8.18 20.36
N ASP A 27 -3.12 8.95 20.96
CA ASP A 27 -4.25 8.38 21.67
C ASP A 27 -5.24 7.69 20.71
N GLU A 28 -5.95 6.68 21.22
CA GLU A 28 -6.84 5.86 20.39
C GLU A 28 -8.01 6.66 19.78
N ALA A 29 -8.48 7.72 20.46
CA ALA A 29 -9.53 8.56 19.91
C ALA A 29 -9.03 9.34 18.69
N THR A 30 -7.81 9.89 18.76
CA THR A 30 -7.19 10.58 17.63
C THR A 30 -6.87 9.63 16.48
N LYS A 31 -6.34 8.42 16.75
CA LYS A 31 -6.12 7.41 15.70
C LYS A 31 -7.40 7.09 14.93
N LYS A 32 -8.51 6.87 15.65
CA LYS A 32 -9.83 6.60 15.03
C LYS A 32 -10.33 7.78 14.20
N LYS A 33 -10.17 9.01 14.69
CA LYS A 33 -10.56 10.22 13.94
C LYS A 33 -9.78 10.38 12.63
N VAL A 34 -8.46 10.15 12.66
CA VAL A 34 -7.63 10.23 11.46
C VAL A 34 -8.01 9.15 10.45
N ALA A 35 -8.19 7.90 10.90
CA ALA A 35 -8.61 6.81 10.01
C ALA A 35 -9.98 7.07 9.38
N ALA A 36 -10.95 7.58 10.15
CA ALA A 36 -12.26 7.96 9.63
C ALA A 36 -12.18 9.09 8.59
N ALA A 37 -11.41 10.14 8.89
CA ALA A 37 -11.21 11.25 7.95
C ALA A 37 -10.58 10.80 6.63
N LEU A 38 -9.60 9.89 6.66
CA LEU A 38 -9.01 9.32 5.44
C LEU A 38 -10.00 8.46 4.64
N ALA A 39 -10.87 7.70 5.31
CA ALA A 39 -11.88 6.87 4.64
C ALA A 39 -12.96 7.68 3.90
N GLU A 40 -13.17 8.94 4.30
CA GLU A 40 -14.12 9.84 3.66
C GLU A 40 -13.56 10.53 2.41
N ILE A 41 -12.24 10.52 2.23
CA ILE A 41 -11.58 11.11 1.06
C ILE A 41 -11.92 10.30 -0.19
N LYS A 42 -12.47 10.99 -1.18
CA LYS A 42 -12.75 10.45 -2.52
C LYS A 42 -12.55 11.54 -3.56
N GLY A 43 -12.08 11.13 -4.73
CA GLY A 43 -11.97 11.97 -5.90
C GLY A 43 -11.09 13.21 -5.75
N LEU A 44 -9.93 13.04 -5.10
CA LEU A 44 -8.95 14.11 -4.99
C LEU A 44 -8.06 14.16 -6.24
N PRO A 45 -7.92 15.32 -6.90
CA PRO A 45 -6.90 15.50 -7.93
C PRO A 45 -5.51 15.23 -7.36
N TRP A 46 -4.74 14.37 -8.01
CA TRP A 46 -3.42 13.89 -7.55
C TRP A 46 -2.31 14.23 -8.54
N GLY A 47 -2.10 15.52 -8.76
CA GLY A 47 -1.13 16.04 -9.72
C GLY A 47 -1.33 15.44 -11.11
N ASP A 48 -0.23 15.09 -11.77
CA ASP A 48 -0.26 14.50 -13.12
C ASP A 48 -0.70 13.02 -13.15
N ARG A 49 -0.98 12.42 -11.99
CA ARG A 49 -1.30 10.98 -11.87
C ARG A 49 -2.80 10.67 -11.88
N GLY A 50 -3.63 11.67 -12.16
CA GLY A 50 -5.08 11.54 -12.21
C GLY A 50 -5.73 11.78 -10.84
N GLU A 51 -6.56 10.84 -10.40
CA GLU A 51 -7.44 10.99 -9.25
C GLU A 51 -7.13 9.96 -8.16
N LEU A 52 -7.01 10.42 -6.92
CA LEU A 52 -6.96 9.57 -5.75
C LEU A 52 -8.39 9.17 -5.37
N ASN A 53 -8.72 7.91 -5.66
CA ASN A 53 -10.05 7.34 -5.44
C ASN A 53 -10.40 7.10 -3.97
N GLY A 54 -9.42 7.13 -3.08
CA GLY A 54 -9.60 7.06 -1.63
C GLY A 54 -8.57 6.19 -0.91
N PHE A 55 -8.79 5.99 0.39
CA PHE A 55 -7.95 5.18 1.26
C PHE A 55 -8.71 3.94 1.75
N ALA A 56 -8.06 2.78 1.72
CA ALA A 56 -8.60 1.52 2.21
C ALA A 56 -8.00 1.15 3.57
N PRO A 57 -8.75 0.47 4.46
CA PRO A 57 -8.20 -0.05 5.71
C PRO A 57 -7.13 -1.11 5.44
N THR A 58 -6.07 -1.09 6.25
CA THR A 58 -4.98 -2.07 6.21
C THR A 58 -4.47 -2.35 7.63
N ASN A 59 -3.56 -3.31 7.77
CA ASN A 59 -2.89 -3.66 9.02
C ASN A 59 -1.44 -4.08 8.77
N ASP A 60 -0.69 -4.32 9.85
CA ASP A 60 0.72 -4.67 9.75
C ASP A 60 0.98 -6.01 9.05
N GLN A 61 0.06 -6.98 9.17
CA GLN A 61 0.18 -8.29 8.53
C GLN A 61 0.07 -8.21 7.00
N ALA A 62 -0.64 -7.23 6.46
CA ALA A 62 -0.74 -7.03 5.01
C ALA A 62 0.65 -6.86 4.35
N TYR A 63 1.65 -6.41 5.12
CA TYR A 63 3.02 -6.18 4.66
C TYR A 63 3.96 -7.37 4.86
N ASP A 64 3.47 -8.52 5.33
CA ASP A 64 4.29 -9.72 5.51
C ASP A 64 4.87 -10.24 4.19
N VAL A 65 4.14 -10.09 3.07
CA VAL A 65 4.66 -10.47 1.74
C VAL A 65 5.95 -9.72 1.39
N VAL A 66 6.06 -8.44 1.78
CA VAL A 66 7.27 -7.63 1.57
C VAL A 66 8.42 -8.15 2.42
N ARG A 67 8.17 -8.45 3.70
CA ARG A 67 9.17 -9.00 4.64
C ARG A 67 9.67 -10.38 4.20
N GLN A 68 8.75 -11.25 3.78
CA GLN A 68 9.05 -12.59 3.29
C GLN A 68 9.86 -12.54 1.99
N THR A 69 9.50 -11.64 1.07
CA THR A 69 10.24 -11.43 -0.19
C THR A 69 11.66 -10.93 0.09
N ALA A 70 11.82 -9.94 0.97
CA ALA A 70 13.14 -9.45 1.36
C ALA A 70 14.01 -10.55 1.98
N LYS A 71 13.44 -11.39 2.85
CA LYS A 71 14.13 -12.53 3.44
C LYS A 71 14.54 -13.57 2.38
N ALA A 72 13.63 -13.94 1.48
CA ALA A 72 13.90 -14.92 0.43
C ALA A 72 15.00 -14.46 -0.54
N LEU A 73 15.08 -13.15 -0.78
CA LEU A 73 16.05 -12.52 -1.67
C LEU A 73 17.32 -12.04 -0.93
N ASN A 74 17.43 -12.27 0.38
CA ASN A 74 18.52 -11.77 1.23
C ASN A 74 18.79 -10.25 1.06
N LEU A 75 17.71 -9.46 1.06
CA LEU A 75 17.76 -8.01 0.91
C LEU A 75 17.86 -7.32 2.27
N ASP A 76 18.70 -6.28 2.32
CA ASP A 76 18.73 -5.31 3.41
C ASP A 76 17.81 -4.14 3.08
N LEU A 77 16.59 -4.17 3.61
CA LEU A 77 15.59 -3.13 3.38
C LEU A 77 16.07 -1.74 3.83
N GLY A 78 16.98 -1.64 4.80
CA GLY A 78 17.51 -0.35 5.27
C GLY A 78 18.46 0.32 4.28
N LYS A 79 18.94 -0.42 3.27
CA LYS A 79 19.81 0.08 2.20
C LYS A 79 19.08 0.38 0.90
N MET A 80 17.78 0.06 0.81
CA MET A 80 16.95 0.32 -0.37
C MET A 80 16.37 1.73 -0.27
N LYS A 81 16.60 2.56 -1.29
CA LYS A 81 16.10 3.94 -1.41
C LYS A 81 15.05 4.03 -2.51
#